data_AF-A0A6L6WSB5-F1
#
_entry.id   AF-A0A6L6WSB5-F1
#
_cell.length_a   1.000
_cell.length_b   1.000
_cell.length_c   1.000
_cell.angle_alpha   90.00
_cell.angle_beta   90.00
_cell.angle_gamma   90.00
#
_symmetry.space_group_name_H-M   'P 1'
#
loop_
_entity.id
_entity.type
_entity.pdbx_description
1 polymer ?
#
loop_
_entity_poly.entity_id
_entity_poly.type
_entity_poly.pdbx_seq_one_letter_code
_entity_poly.pdbx_strand_id
1 'polypeptide(L)'
;MTEKPAFRQHFNLSSVEAAVFSVSSPLEVDQSRHCLRSLLSTTALLAVMAIGGSGAQAQQYWDGADTTSGNGAPSGGTATWDAGSTNWTNDSSGTTNQAWASGGAVFGGAAGTVTVSGTQTVTGMTFDTGGYTVTGGTLAVGGSTIDGGAGTTTISSTLTGATVTKVGTGNLTISGTSNLTGTFMVAEGGVILGAGALGGGWQIWMFRTMLDPLWVPR
;
A
#
# COMPACT_ATOMS: atom_id res chain seq x y z
N MET A 1 44.67 31.53 7.18
CA MET A 1 44.69 30.06 7.33
C MET A 1 44.10 29.69 8.68
N THR A 2 42.84 29.30 8.74
CA THR A 2 42.31 28.39 9.79
C THR A 2 41.00 27.80 9.27
N GLU A 3 41.05 26.56 8.77
CA GLU A 3 39.90 25.80 8.32
C GLU A 3 39.13 25.22 9.52
N LYS A 4 37.80 25.21 9.43
CA LYS A 4 36.87 24.66 10.43
C LYS A 4 36.78 23.13 10.26
N PRO A 5 36.94 22.31 11.31
CA PRO A 5 36.97 20.86 11.15
C PRO A 5 35.57 20.29 10.82
N ALA A 6 35.51 19.47 9.77
CA ALA A 6 34.34 18.70 9.38
C ALA A 6 34.18 17.45 10.25
N PHE A 7 32.97 17.20 10.74
CA PHE A 7 32.61 15.99 11.49
C PHE A 7 32.40 14.84 10.49
N ARG A 8 33.33 13.87 10.48
CA ARG A 8 33.25 12.62 9.71
C ARG A 8 32.68 11.54 10.63
N GLN A 9 31.51 10.97 10.31
CA GLN A 9 31.14 9.65 10.84
C GLN A 9 31.50 8.58 9.80
N HIS A 10 32.33 7.63 10.21
CA HIS A 10 32.63 6.43 9.46
C HIS A 10 31.45 5.45 9.58
N PHE A 11 30.78 5.14 8.47
CA PHE A 11 29.98 3.92 8.36
C PHE A 11 30.83 2.83 7.71
N ASN A 12 31.05 1.78 8.48
CA ASN A 12 31.82 0.60 8.10
C ASN A 12 30.99 -0.24 7.11
N LEU A 13 31.47 -0.35 5.88
CA LEU A 13 30.89 -1.17 4.81
C LEU A 13 31.67 -2.48 4.71
N SER A 14 31.22 -3.53 5.41
CA SER A 14 31.70 -4.88 5.13
C SER A 14 30.75 -5.57 4.14
N SER A 15 31.13 -5.47 2.87
CA SER A 15 30.98 -6.46 1.78
C SER A 15 29.63 -7.16 1.56
N VAL A 16 28.99 -6.85 0.42
CA VAL A 16 28.66 -7.85 -0.63
C VAL A 16 28.75 -7.16 -2.00
N GLU A 17 29.60 -7.69 -2.88
CA GLU A 17 29.81 -7.25 -4.27
C GLU A 17 28.62 -7.57 -5.18
N ALA A 18 28.38 -6.68 -6.15
CA ALA A 18 28.04 -7.08 -7.51
C ALA A 18 28.71 -6.10 -8.48
N ALA A 19 29.81 -6.55 -9.09
CA ALA A 19 30.53 -5.83 -10.13
C ALA A 19 29.81 -5.97 -11.48
N VAL A 20 29.60 -4.89 -12.23
CA VAL A 20 29.55 -4.95 -13.70
C VAL A 20 30.15 -3.68 -14.32
N PHE A 21 31.35 -3.88 -14.89
CA PHE A 21 31.95 -3.33 -16.11
C PHE A 21 32.01 -1.81 -16.39
N SER A 22 33.24 -1.32 -16.54
CA SER A 22 33.63 0.02 -17.03
C SER A 22 33.74 0.05 -18.56
N VAL A 23 33.43 1.19 -19.18
CA VAL A 23 34.30 1.77 -20.21
C VAL A 23 34.29 3.30 -20.09
N SER A 24 35.49 3.84 -20.00
CA SER A 24 35.85 5.25 -20.04
C SER A 24 36.05 5.74 -21.47
N SER A 25 35.67 6.97 -21.76
CA SER A 25 36.34 7.79 -22.77
C SER A 25 36.43 9.26 -22.30
N PRO A 26 37.55 9.95 -22.56
CA PRO A 26 37.75 11.34 -22.17
C PRO A 26 37.15 12.26 -23.25
N LEU A 27 36.30 13.21 -22.85
CA LEU A 27 35.86 14.26 -23.75
C LEU A 27 36.64 15.54 -23.44
N GLU A 28 37.79 15.71 -24.08
CA GLU A 28 38.35 17.03 -24.39
C GLU A 28 37.76 17.51 -25.71
N VAL A 29 36.75 18.39 -25.69
CA VAL A 29 36.40 19.27 -26.82
C VAL A 29 35.78 20.59 -26.32
N ASP A 30 36.59 21.63 -26.41
CA ASP A 30 36.30 23.00 -26.88
C ASP A 30 35.09 23.77 -26.29
N GLN A 31 35.44 24.70 -25.39
CA GLN A 31 34.67 25.90 -25.04
C GLN A 31 34.56 26.84 -26.25
N SER A 32 33.62 26.59 -27.17
CA SER A 32 33.41 27.53 -28.28
C SER A 32 31.97 27.60 -28.78
N ARG A 33 31.25 28.59 -28.25
CA ARG A 33 30.28 29.45 -28.96
C ARG A 33 28.97 28.78 -29.42
N HIS A 34 27.84 29.30 -28.92
CA HIS A 34 26.80 30.00 -29.69
C HIS A 34 25.47 29.96 -28.91
N CYS A 35 25.06 31.13 -28.40
CA CYS A 35 23.65 31.46 -28.18
C CYS A 35 22.82 31.02 -29.40
N LEU A 36 21.86 30.11 -29.26
CA LEU A 36 20.55 30.20 -29.91
C LEU A 36 19.62 29.01 -29.58
N ARG A 37 18.45 29.35 -29.05
CA ARG A 37 17.11 28.85 -29.43
C ARG A 37 16.96 27.38 -29.84
N SER A 38 16.10 26.65 -29.14
CA SER A 38 14.79 26.21 -29.64
C SER A 38 14.25 25.07 -28.77
N LEU A 39 12.97 25.15 -28.37
CA LEU A 39 12.23 24.06 -27.73
C LEU A 39 12.29 22.81 -28.62
N LEU A 40 12.74 21.67 -28.08
CA LEU A 40 12.46 20.36 -28.64
C LEU A 40 11.53 19.61 -27.69
N SER A 41 10.28 19.55 -28.13
CA SER A 41 9.21 18.70 -27.63
C SER A 41 9.67 17.24 -27.59
N THR A 42 9.86 16.67 -26.40
CA THR A 42 10.07 15.23 -26.23
C THR A 42 8.72 14.55 -26.05
N THR A 43 8.30 13.86 -27.10
CA THR A 43 7.17 12.93 -27.12
C THR A 43 7.43 11.82 -26.09
N ALA A 44 6.66 11.79 -25.01
CA ALA A 44 6.64 10.64 -24.11
C ALA A 44 5.83 9.52 -24.79
N LEU A 45 6.52 8.42 -25.09
CA LEU A 45 5.95 7.16 -25.56
C LEU A 45 5.06 6.58 -24.45
N LEU A 46 3.74 6.54 -24.63
CA LEU A 46 2.84 5.76 -23.78
C LEU A 46 3.01 4.28 -24.14
N ALA A 47 3.79 3.55 -23.35
CA ALA A 47 3.64 2.11 -23.24
C ALA A 47 2.66 1.83 -22.08
N VAL A 48 1.36 1.85 -22.35
CA VAL A 48 0.38 1.26 -21.42
C VAL A 48 0.54 -0.25 -21.54
N MET A 49 1.21 -0.86 -20.57
CA MET A 49 1.10 -2.30 -20.35
C MET A 49 -0.34 -2.60 -19.95
N ALA A 50 -0.98 -3.50 -20.69
CA ALA A 50 -2.18 -4.17 -20.23
C ALA A 50 -1.82 -4.99 -18.98
N ILE A 51 -2.04 -4.41 -17.81
CA ILE A 51 -2.16 -5.21 -16.60
C ILE A 51 -3.38 -6.10 -16.81
N GLY A 52 -3.15 -7.41 -16.83
CA GLY A 52 -4.24 -8.38 -16.87
C GLY A 52 -5.19 -8.07 -15.72
N GLY A 53 -6.40 -7.62 -16.06
CA GLY A 53 -7.46 -7.50 -15.07
C GLY A 53 -7.69 -8.89 -14.51
N SER A 54 -7.21 -9.16 -13.31
CA SER A 54 -7.82 -10.17 -12.45
C SER A 54 -9.30 -9.80 -12.40
N GLY A 55 -10.16 -10.63 -12.98
CA GLY A 55 -11.60 -10.37 -13.00
C GLY A 55 -12.03 -10.00 -11.59
N ALA A 56 -12.51 -8.76 -11.39
CA ALA A 56 -12.84 -8.26 -10.08
C ALA A 56 -13.94 -9.16 -9.50
N GLN A 57 -13.56 -10.06 -8.59
CA GLN A 57 -14.51 -10.81 -7.78
C GLN A 57 -15.38 -9.81 -7.01
N ALA A 58 -16.67 -10.08 -6.91
CA ALA A 58 -17.66 -9.17 -6.35
C ALA A 58 -17.27 -8.69 -4.93
N GLN A 59 -17.71 -7.49 -4.56
CA GLN A 59 -17.58 -7.02 -3.19
C GLN A 59 -18.43 -7.90 -2.26
N GLN A 60 -17.92 -8.13 -1.06
CA GLN A 60 -18.59 -8.85 0.02
C GLN A 60 -18.48 -8.03 1.29
N TYR A 61 -19.56 -7.98 2.06
CA TYR A 61 -19.67 -7.09 3.21
C TYR A 61 -19.64 -7.89 4.51
N TRP A 62 -18.85 -7.43 5.47
CA TRP A 62 -18.61 -8.11 6.73
C TRP A 62 -19.82 -8.03 7.64
N ASP A 63 -20.35 -9.19 8.04
CA ASP A 63 -21.52 -9.30 8.93
C ASP A 63 -21.17 -9.82 10.33
N GLY A 64 -19.86 -9.84 10.65
CA GLY A 64 -19.39 -10.23 11.98
C GLY A 64 -19.67 -11.68 12.31
N ALA A 65 -20.39 -11.89 13.42
CA ALA A 65 -20.78 -13.22 13.88
C ALA A 65 -22.13 -13.65 13.31
N ASP A 66 -22.81 -12.77 12.55
CA ASP A 66 -24.10 -13.07 11.97
C ASP A 66 -23.96 -13.92 10.70
N THR A 67 -24.79 -14.95 10.62
CA THR A 67 -24.86 -15.86 9.50
C THR A 67 -26.28 -15.96 8.92
N THR A 68 -27.15 -15.04 9.31
CA THR A 68 -28.60 -15.08 9.01
C THR A 68 -28.92 -14.17 7.84
N SER A 69 -29.35 -14.74 6.72
CA SER A 69 -29.70 -13.96 5.53
C SER A 69 -30.97 -13.13 5.70
N GLY A 70 -30.99 -11.93 5.12
CA GLY A 70 -32.20 -11.11 4.97
C GLY A 70 -32.66 -10.43 6.27
N ASN A 71 -31.77 -10.24 7.23
CA ASN A 71 -32.08 -9.60 8.51
C ASN A 71 -31.69 -8.11 8.59
N GLY A 72 -31.18 -7.55 7.50
CA GLY A 72 -30.86 -6.13 7.38
C GLY A 72 -29.46 -5.90 6.85
N ALA A 73 -29.01 -4.65 6.89
CA ALA A 73 -27.65 -4.30 6.48
C ALA A 73 -26.62 -5.03 7.37
N PRO A 74 -25.44 -5.39 6.82
CA PRO A 74 -24.40 -6.09 7.56
C PRO A 74 -24.02 -5.38 8.85
N SER A 75 -24.03 -6.14 9.94
CA SER A 75 -23.85 -5.62 11.29
C SER A 75 -22.40 -5.24 11.59
N GLY A 76 -21.45 -5.84 10.89
CA GLY A 76 -20.03 -5.75 11.21
C GLY A 76 -19.69 -6.44 12.54
N GLY A 77 -18.59 -6.02 13.16
CA GLY A 77 -18.23 -6.40 14.52
C GLY A 77 -17.12 -7.44 14.62
N THR A 78 -17.05 -8.09 15.79
CA THR A 78 -15.96 -9.02 16.14
C THR A 78 -16.34 -10.46 15.82
N ALA A 79 -15.58 -11.11 14.94
CA ALA A 79 -15.72 -12.54 14.65
C ALA A 79 -14.51 -13.07 13.87
N THR A 80 -14.54 -14.38 13.60
CA THR A 80 -13.55 -15.06 12.76
C THR A 80 -13.91 -14.90 11.29
N TRP A 81 -12.92 -14.48 10.49
CA TRP A 81 -12.99 -14.55 9.04
C TRP A 81 -12.25 -15.80 8.57
N ASP A 82 -13.02 -16.79 8.12
CA ASP A 82 -12.53 -18.01 7.50
C ASP A 82 -13.24 -18.28 6.17
N ALA A 83 -12.88 -19.37 5.49
CA ALA A 83 -13.41 -19.71 4.17
C ALA A 83 -14.74 -20.50 4.21
N GLY A 84 -15.17 -21.00 5.36
CA GLY A 84 -16.34 -21.86 5.51
C GLY A 84 -17.55 -21.19 6.17
N SER A 85 -17.31 -20.25 7.08
CA SER A 85 -18.34 -19.48 7.77
C SER A 85 -19.09 -18.58 6.79
N THR A 86 -20.41 -18.52 6.92
CA THR A 86 -21.28 -17.69 6.06
C THR A 86 -21.55 -16.34 6.73
N ASN A 87 -20.51 -15.57 7.02
CA ASN A 87 -20.58 -14.28 7.70
C ASN A 87 -20.16 -13.09 6.82
N TRP A 88 -20.31 -13.28 5.52
CA TRP A 88 -20.18 -12.25 4.51
C TRP A 88 -21.49 -12.12 3.75
N THR A 89 -21.92 -10.92 3.43
CA THR A 89 -23.09 -10.73 2.57
C THR A 89 -22.68 -10.38 1.14
N ASN A 90 -23.56 -10.71 0.19
CA ASN A 90 -23.41 -10.40 -1.24
C ASN A 90 -23.68 -8.92 -1.57
N ASP A 91 -24.37 -8.20 -0.69
CA ASP A 91 -24.69 -6.79 -0.84
C ASP A 91 -24.79 -6.06 0.50
N SER A 92 -24.81 -4.73 0.43
CA SER A 92 -24.89 -3.83 1.58
C SER A 92 -26.24 -3.84 2.29
N SER A 93 -27.27 -4.49 1.73
CA SER A 93 -28.57 -4.69 2.36
C SER A 93 -28.71 -6.03 3.09
N GLY A 94 -27.67 -6.87 3.04
CA GLY A 94 -27.61 -8.18 3.68
C GLY A 94 -28.65 -9.17 3.16
N THR A 95 -28.93 -9.17 1.85
CA THR A 95 -29.96 -10.08 1.30
C THR A 95 -29.57 -11.55 1.45
N THR A 96 -28.29 -11.88 1.29
CA THR A 96 -27.79 -13.26 1.39
C THR A 96 -26.44 -13.29 2.09
N ASN A 97 -26.34 -14.13 3.14
CA ASN A 97 -25.08 -14.48 3.77
C ASN A 97 -24.44 -15.67 3.04
N GLN A 98 -23.14 -15.59 2.83
CA GLN A 98 -22.35 -16.51 2.04
C GLN A 98 -20.95 -16.64 2.62
N ALA A 99 -20.25 -17.70 2.22
CA ALA A 99 -18.85 -17.90 2.56
C ALA A 99 -17.96 -16.90 1.80
N TRP A 100 -16.77 -16.65 2.35
CA TRP A 100 -15.79 -15.76 1.72
C TRP A 100 -15.35 -16.28 0.34
N ALA A 101 -15.69 -15.53 -0.71
CA ALA A 101 -15.38 -15.88 -2.10
C ALA A 101 -14.12 -15.20 -2.69
N SER A 102 -13.17 -14.76 -1.86
CA SER A 102 -11.95 -14.06 -2.30
C SER A 102 -12.19 -12.75 -3.08
N GLY A 103 -13.27 -12.05 -2.76
CA GLY A 103 -13.65 -10.77 -3.37
C GLY A 103 -13.00 -9.53 -2.76
N GLY A 104 -13.65 -8.39 -2.98
CA GLY A 104 -13.33 -7.15 -2.25
C GLY A 104 -14.03 -7.15 -0.89
N ALA A 105 -13.29 -6.97 0.20
CA ALA A 105 -13.86 -6.97 1.54
C ALA A 105 -14.31 -5.57 1.95
N VAL A 106 -15.56 -5.42 2.38
CA VAL A 106 -16.11 -4.16 2.88
C VAL A 106 -16.47 -4.30 4.36
N PHE A 107 -15.89 -3.44 5.20
CA PHE A 107 -16.06 -3.41 6.65
C PHE A 107 -16.86 -2.16 7.04
N GLY A 108 -18.18 -2.32 7.14
CA GLY A 108 -19.12 -1.29 7.62
C GLY A 108 -19.65 -1.61 9.01
N GLY A 109 -20.84 -1.10 9.36
CA GLY A 109 -21.51 -1.46 10.61
C GLY A 109 -20.70 -1.10 11.87
N ALA A 110 -20.87 -1.89 12.93
CA ALA A 110 -20.14 -1.73 14.19
C ALA A 110 -18.68 -2.18 14.02
N ALA A 111 -17.72 -1.34 14.40
CA ALA A 111 -16.31 -1.74 14.36
C ALA A 111 -16.00 -2.87 15.38
N GLY A 112 -14.99 -3.68 15.06
CA GLY A 112 -14.58 -4.78 15.93
C GLY A 112 -13.26 -5.42 15.51
N THR A 113 -12.93 -6.55 16.13
CA THR A 113 -11.76 -7.35 15.78
C THR A 113 -12.14 -8.47 14.82
N VAL A 114 -11.59 -8.43 13.60
CA VAL A 114 -11.74 -9.49 12.60
C VAL A 114 -10.53 -10.42 12.71
N THR A 115 -10.76 -11.66 13.15
CA THR A 115 -9.69 -12.65 13.30
C THR A 115 -9.60 -13.51 12.04
N VAL A 116 -8.62 -13.24 11.19
CA VAL A 116 -8.36 -14.00 9.96
C VAL A 116 -7.86 -15.39 10.32
N SER A 117 -8.51 -16.42 9.79
CA SER A 117 -8.07 -17.81 9.89
C SER A 117 -7.42 -18.26 8.59
N GLY A 118 -6.21 -18.80 8.67
CA GLY A 118 -5.45 -19.25 7.50
C GLY A 118 -4.99 -18.11 6.60
N THR A 119 -5.04 -18.33 5.28
CA THR A 119 -4.72 -17.33 4.27
C THR A 119 -5.98 -16.96 3.51
N GLN A 120 -6.29 -15.67 3.43
CA GLN A 120 -7.42 -15.15 2.65
C GLN A 120 -6.89 -14.26 1.54
N THR A 121 -7.24 -14.61 0.30
CA THR A 121 -6.98 -13.75 -0.86
C THR A 121 -8.02 -12.63 -0.89
N VAL A 122 -7.57 -11.41 -1.13
CA VAL A 122 -8.41 -10.22 -1.22
C VAL A 122 -8.07 -9.43 -2.49
N THR A 123 -9.09 -8.96 -3.20
CA THR A 123 -8.88 -8.05 -4.34
C THR A 123 -8.79 -6.59 -3.89
N GLY A 124 -9.36 -6.27 -2.73
CA GLY A 124 -9.31 -4.97 -2.07
C GLY A 124 -9.95 -5.02 -0.69
N MET A 125 -9.70 -4.01 0.13
CA MET A 125 -10.33 -3.83 1.44
C MET A 125 -10.82 -2.39 1.58
N THR A 126 -12.06 -2.20 2.02
CA THR A 126 -12.67 -0.90 2.28
C THR A 126 -13.21 -0.86 3.70
N PHE A 127 -12.85 0.15 4.47
CA PHE A 127 -13.29 0.34 5.85
C PHE A 127 -14.21 1.56 5.94
N ASP A 128 -15.51 1.36 5.76
CA ASP A 128 -16.51 2.43 5.84
C ASP A 128 -16.64 2.98 7.27
N THR A 129 -16.43 2.11 8.27
CA THR A 129 -16.38 2.49 9.70
C THR A 129 -14.95 2.43 10.22
N GLY A 130 -14.51 3.46 10.94
CA GLY A 130 -13.23 3.44 11.66
C GLY A 130 -13.26 2.58 12.93
N GLY A 131 -12.10 2.10 13.36
CA GLY A 131 -11.92 1.36 14.61
C GLY A 131 -11.74 -0.15 14.44
N TYR A 132 -11.75 -0.64 13.20
CA TYR A 132 -11.50 -2.06 12.92
C TYR A 132 -10.06 -2.47 13.21
N THR A 133 -9.92 -3.68 13.75
CA THR A 133 -8.64 -4.38 13.85
C THR A 133 -8.74 -5.71 13.11
N VAL A 134 -7.95 -5.90 12.06
CA VAL A 134 -7.84 -7.16 11.32
C VAL A 134 -6.57 -7.87 11.79
N THR A 135 -6.69 -9.06 12.35
CA THR A 135 -5.59 -9.76 13.04
C THR A 135 -5.55 -11.26 12.73
N GLY A 136 -4.51 -11.95 13.17
CA GLY A 136 -4.35 -13.39 13.04
C GLY A 136 -3.59 -13.78 11.78
N GLY A 137 -4.27 -14.47 10.86
CA GLY A 137 -3.71 -15.11 9.67
C GLY A 137 -3.11 -14.16 8.62
N THR A 138 -3.07 -14.66 7.39
CA THR A 138 -2.44 -13.97 6.25
C THR A 138 -3.48 -13.40 5.30
N LEU A 139 -3.28 -12.16 4.87
CA LEU A 139 -4.01 -11.51 3.80
C LEU A 139 -3.10 -11.48 2.56
N ALA A 140 -3.53 -12.16 1.50
CA ALA A 140 -2.84 -12.14 0.21
C ALA A 140 -3.47 -11.04 -0.67
N VAL A 141 -2.73 -9.94 -0.83
CA VAL A 141 -3.12 -8.72 -1.56
C VAL A 141 -2.43 -8.67 -2.93
N GLY A 142 -3.20 -8.70 -4.02
CA GLY A 142 -2.68 -8.70 -5.40
C GLY A 142 -3.15 -7.48 -6.18
N GLY A 143 -2.33 -6.42 -6.25
CA GLY A 143 -2.71 -5.18 -6.94
C GLY A 143 -3.88 -4.46 -6.27
N SER A 144 -3.97 -4.58 -4.96
CA SER A 144 -5.16 -4.25 -4.18
C SER A 144 -5.13 -2.82 -3.65
N THR A 145 -6.32 -2.25 -3.50
CA THR A 145 -6.54 -1.01 -2.76
C THR A 145 -6.93 -1.34 -1.33
N ILE A 146 -6.34 -0.62 -0.37
CA ILE A 146 -6.81 -0.56 1.01
C ILE A 146 -7.36 0.84 1.22
N ASP A 147 -8.67 0.96 1.32
CA ASP A 147 -9.35 2.21 1.65
C ASP A 147 -9.61 2.27 3.15
N GLY A 148 -8.92 3.17 3.84
CA GLY A 148 -9.07 3.36 5.29
C GLY A 148 -10.32 4.12 5.71
N GLY A 149 -11.17 4.55 4.76
CA GLY A 149 -12.32 5.41 5.03
C GLY A 149 -11.90 6.72 5.69
N ALA A 150 -12.71 7.22 6.62
CA ALA A 150 -12.42 8.44 7.39
C ALA A 150 -11.83 8.18 8.79
N GLY A 151 -11.63 6.92 9.18
CA GLY A 151 -11.28 6.53 10.54
C GLY A 151 -9.90 5.93 10.71
N THR A 152 -9.61 5.39 11.90
CA THR A 152 -8.39 4.63 12.17
C THR A 152 -8.63 3.15 12.00
N THR A 153 -7.87 2.47 11.16
CA THR A 153 -7.93 1.02 10.97
C THR A 153 -6.58 0.40 11.28
N THR A 154 -6.58 -0.76 11.95
CA THR A 154 -5.35 -1.52 12.23
C THR A 154 -5.36 -2.86 11.51
N ILE A 155 -4.27 -3.16 10.80
CA ILE A 155 -4.00 -4.47 10.22
C ILE A 155 -2.79 -5.06 10.94
N SER A 156 -3.07 -6.01 11.83
CA SER A 156 -2.09 -6.84 12.53
C SER A 156 -1.88 -8.20 11.86
N SER A 157 -2.73 -8.58 10.89
CA SER A 157 -2.53 -9.76 10.04
C SER A 157 -1.25 -9.65 9.21
N THR A 158 -0.71 -10.80 8.79
CA THR A 158 0.41 -10.81 7.85
C THR A 158 -0.08 -10.36 6.48
N LEU A 159 0.55 -9.34 5.89
CA LEU A 159 0.30 -8.94 4.50
C LEU A 159 1.28 -9.65 3.58
N THR A 160 0.80 -10.22 2.48
CA THR A 160 1.65 -10.84 1.44
C THR A 160 1.16 -10.43 0.06
N GLY A 161 2.04 -10.38 -0.93
CA GLY A 161 1.66 -10.13 -2.32
C GLY A 161 2.48 -9.02 -2.97
N ALA A 162 1.92 -8.32 -3.94
CA ALA A 162 2.67 -7.38 -4.79
C ALA A 162 2.44 -5.92 -4.37
N THR A 163 1.83 -5.12 -5.25
CA THR A 163 1.58 -3.69 -5.05
C THR A 163 0.31 -3.47 -4.23
N VAL A 164 0.38 -2.53 -3.29
CA VAL A 164 -0.74 -2.08 -2.46
C VAL A 164 -0.84 -0.56 -2.55
N THR A 165 -2.06 -0.05 -2.73
CA THR A 165 -2.33 1.39 -2.63
C THR A 165 -3.26 1.68 -1.46
N LYS A 166 -2.80 2.53 -0.53
CA LYS A 166 -3.63 3.11 0.51
C LYS A 166 -4.33 4.36 -0.03
N VAL A 167 -5.67 4.36 0.03
CA VAL A 167 -6.55 5.51 -0.29
C VAL A 167 -7.44 5.84 0.91
N GLY A 168 -8.25 6.89 0.81
CA GLY A 168 -9.09 7.36 1.90
C GLY A 168 -8.32 8.21 2.92
N THR A 169 -9.00 9.16 3.54
CA THR A 169 -8.39 10.17 4.41
C THR A 169 -7.99 9.65 5.79
N GLY A 170 -8.53 8.51 6.20
CA GLY A 170 -8.27 7.84 7.46
C GLY A 170 -6.86 7.26 7.59
N ASN A 171 -6.46 6.97 8.83
CA ASN A 171 -5.15 6.43 9.16
C ASN A 171 -5.18 4.90 9.12
N LEU A 172 -4.25 4.30 8.38
CA LEU A 172 -4.01 2.87 8.40
C LEU A 172 -2.79 2.56 9.26
N THR A 173 -2.97 1.79 10.32
CA THR A 173 -1.86 1.21 11.09
C THR A 173 -1.59 -0.19 10.57
N ILE A 174 -0.36 -0.46 10.13
CA ILE A 174 0.10 -1.81 9.80
C ILE A 174 1.05 -2.22 10.92
N SER A 175 0.71 -3.25 11.67
CA SER A 175 1.50 -3.77 12.80
C SER A 175 1.95 -5.21 12.58
N GLY A 176 1.29 -5.94 11.68
CA GLY A 176 1.66 -7.30 11.28
C GLY A 176 2.82 -7.32 10.28
N THR A 177 3.45 -8.50 10.16
CA THR A 177 4.50 -8.75 9.17
C THR A 177 4.00 -8.47 7.75
N SER A 178 4.80 -7.80 6.92
CA SER A 178 4.38 -7.43 5.56
C SER A 178 5.37 -7.93 4.52
N ASN A 179 5.13 -9.10 3.94
CA ASN A 179 5.96 -9.67 2.89
C ASN A 179 5.44 -9.24 1.50
N LEU A 180 5.47 -7.92 1.25
CA LEU A 180 5.10 -7.37 -0.05
C LEU A 180 6.33 -7.34 -0.96
N THR A 181 6.21 -7.90 -2.16
CA THR A 181 7.27 -7.90 -3.17
C THR A 181 7.14 -6.71 -4.14
N GLY A 182 6.07 -5.93 -4.03
CA GLY A 182 5.80 -4.75 -4.85
C GLY A 182 5.92 -3.44 -4.06
N THR A 183 5.38 -2.35 -4.64
CA THR A 183 5.38 -1.03 -3.99
C THR A 183 4.18 -0.88 -3.06
N PHE A 184 4.41 -0.27 -1.90
CA PHE A 184 3.33 0.24 -1.06
C PHE A 184 3.19 1.75 -1.28
N MET A 185 2.09 2.17 -1.92
CA MET A 185 1.81 3.58 -2.22
C MET A 185 0.79 4.15 -1.25
N VAL A 186 1.03 5.36 -0.74
CA VAL A 186 0.04 6.13 0.03
C VAL A 186 -0.45 7.26 -0.86
N ALA A 187 -1.67 7.12 -1.38
CA ALA A 187 -2.30 8.16 -2.20
C ALA A 187 -3.04 9.18 -1.32
N GLU A 188 -3.68 8.72 -0.24
CA GLU A 188 -4.45 9.57 0.68
C GLU A 188 -4.31 9.10 2.15
N GLY A 189 -4.53 10.05 3.07
CA GLY A 189 -4.50 9.82 4.51
C GLY A 189 -3.08 9.55 5.03
N GLY A 190 -3.01 8.81 6.14
CA GLY A 190 -1.75 8.46 6.79
C GLY A 190 -1.55 6.95 6.91
N VAL A 191 -0.29 6.53 6.90
CA VAL A 191 0.09 5.16 7.26
C VAL A 191 1.05 5.19 8.45
N ILE A 192 0.74 4.39 9.45
CA ILE A 192 1.55 4.19 10.65
C ILE A 192 2.09 2.77 10.59
N LEU A 193 3.40 2.64 10.57
CA LEU A 193 4.06 1.33 10.58
C LEU A 193 4.45 0.99 12.01
N GLY A 194 3.91 -0.10 12.54
CA GLY A 194 4.32 -0.72 13.79
C GLY A 194 5.60 -1.54 13.61
N ALA A 195 6.19 -1.97 14.72
CA ALA A 195 7.49 -2.66 14.72
C ALA A 195 7.51 -3.94 13.84
N GLY A 196 6.38 -4.66 13.72
CA GLY A 196 6.27 -5.85 12.88
C GLY A 196 6.14 -5.57 11.38
N ALA A 197 5.76 -4.36 10.98
CA ALA A 197 5.49 -4.04 9.58
C ALA A 197 6.75 -4.03 8.69
N LEU A 198 7.93 -3.77 9.24
CA LEU A 198 9.17 -3.56 8.47
C LEU A 198 9.83 -4.85 7.95
N GLY A 199 9.15 -6.01 7.99
CA GLY A 199 9.63 -7.23 7.35
C GLY A 199 9.69 -7.05 5.83
N GLY A 200 10.84 -7.32 5.20
CA GLY A 200 10.98 -7.33 3.74
C GLY A 200 11.21 -5.96 3.07
N GLY A 201 12.49 -5.58 2.88
CA GLY A 201 12.97 -4.74 1.76
C GLY A 201 12.18 -3.49 1.36
N TRP A 202 11.49 -2.82 2.29
CA TRP A 202 10.61 -1.70 1.97
C TRP A 202 11.33 -0.55 1.26
N GLN A 203 10.72 -0.04 0.20
CA GLN A 203 10.96 1.31 -0.31
C GLN A 203 9.65 2.10 -0.19
N ILE A 204 9.62 3.10 0.71
CA ILE A 204 8.49 4.01 0.85
C ILE A 204 8.77 5.23 -0.01
N TRP A 205 8.00 5.41 -1.08
CA TRP A 205 8.01 6.64 -1.86
C TRP A 205 7.01 7.63 -1.27
N MET A 206 7.51 8.67 -0.61
CA MET A 206 6.70 9.84 -0.25
C MET A 206 6.92 10.93 -1.30
N PHE A 207 5.86 11.31 -2.04
CA PHE A 207 5.92 12.51 -2.87
C PHE A 207 5.84 13.75 -1.99
N ARG A 208 6.99 14.26 -1.55
CA ARG A 208 7.08 15.65 -1.08
C ARG A 208 7.00 16.53 -2.33
N THR A 209 5.94 17.31 -2.47
CA THR A 209 6.00 18.48 -3.34
C THR A 209 7.02 19.44 -2.73
N MET A 210 8.27 19.37 -3.19
CA MET A 210 9.23 20.43 -2.91
C MET A 210 8.78 21.65 -3.72
N LEU A 211 8.09 22.57 -3.07
CA LEU A 211 8.14 23.96 -3.50
C LEU A 211 9.54 24.44 -3.11
N ASP A 212 10.47 24.40 -4.06
CA ASP A 212 11.78 24.99 -3.87
C ASP A 212 11.59 26.49 -3.55
N PRO A 213 12.09 27.00 -2.41
CA PRO A 213 12.17 28.44 -2.24
C PRO A 213 13.20 28.96 -3.23
N LEU A 214 12.73 29.67 -4.25
CA LEU A 214 13.53 30.46 -5.19
C LEU A 214 14.56 31.27 -4.41
N TRP A 215 15.80 30.81 -4.40
CA TRP A 215 16.93 31.59 -3.92
C TRP A 215 17.25 32.65 -4.97
N VAL A 216 17.03 33.92 -4.63
CA VAL A 216 17.47 35.08 -5.42
C VAL A 216 18.73 35.63 -4.75
N PRO A 217 19.93 35.52 -5.36
CA PRO A 217 21.08 36.29 -4.89
C PRO A 217 20.88 37.76 -5.22
N ARG A 218 21.30 38.62 -4.29
CA ARG A 218 21.46 40.06 -4.52
C ARG A 218 22.70 40.34 -5.35
#